data_AF-A0A838W0F0-F1
#
_entry.id   AF-A0A838W0F0-F1
#
_cell.length_a   1.000
_cell.length_b   1.000
_cell.length_c   1.000
_cell.angle_alpha   90.00
_cell.angle_beta   90.00
_cell.angle_gamma   90.00
#
_symmetry.space_group_name_H-M   'P 1'
#
loop_
_entity.id
_entity.type
_entity.pdbx_description
1 polymer ?
#
loop_
_entity_poly.entity_id
_entity_poly.type
_entity_poly.pdbx_seq_one_letter_code
_entity_poly.pdbx_strand_id
1 'polypeptide(L)' 'MIYNIIVTDDGTEVSDRAIEIASEIAKPSNAHLTLLHVLILLRTQTP' A
#
# COMPACT_ATOMS: atom_id res chain seq x y z
N MET A 1 15.25 5.85 13.02
CA MET A 1 14.44 4.65 13.30
C MET A 1 13.07 4.88 12.69
N ILE A 2 12.56 3.92 11.92
CA ILE A 2 11.23 4.01 11.28
C ILE A 2 10.25 3.27 12.18
N TYR A 3 9.14 3.92 12.54
CA TYR A 3 8.12 3.33 13.42
C TYR A 3 6.78 3.10 12.71
N ASN A 4 6.52 3.82 11.62
CA ASN A 4 5.29 3.71 10.84
C ASN A 4 5.64 3.77 9.36
N ILE A 5 5.14 2.81 8.58
CA ILE A 5 5.29 2.73 7.13
C ILE A 5 3.88 2.65 6.55
N ILE A 6 3.59 3.50 5.57
CA ILE A 6 2.39 3.40 4.75
C ILE A 6 2.83 2.87 3.39
N VAL A 7 2.19 1.80 2.91
CA VAL A 7 2.39 1.26 1.57
C VAL A 7 1.07 1.32 0.81
N THR A 8 1.12 1.85 -0.41
CA THR A 8 -0.06 1.94 -1.27
C THR A 8 -0.23 0.65 -2.07
N ASP A 9 -1.46 0.19 -2.15
CA ASP A 9 -1.86 -0.95 -2.95
C ASP A 9 -2.84 -0.49 -4.03
N ASP A 10 -2.52 -0.72 -5.29
CA ASP A 10 -3.41 -0.47 -6.43
C ASP A 10 -3.92 -1.76 -7.07
N GLY A 11 -3.65 -2.92 -6.45
CA GLY A 11 -4.04 -4.25 -6.91
C GLY A 11 -3.20 -4.78 -8.07
N THR A 12 -2.03 -4.19 -8.35
CA THR A 12 -1.11 -4.65 -9.39
C THR A 12 -0.02 -5.56 -8.82
N GLU A 13 0.58 -6.40 -9.66
CA GLU A 13 1.76 -7.20 -9.24
C GLU A 13 2.93 -6.31 -8.77
N VAL A 14 2.98 -5.06 -9.22
CA VAL A 14 3.98 -4.09 -8.78
C VAL A 14 3.70 -3.63 -7.34
N SER A 15 2.44 -3.39 -6.98
CA SER A 15 2.09 -3.05 -5.59
C SER A 15 2.31 -4.23 -4.65
N ASP A 16 2.06 -5.47 -5.09
CA ASP A 16 2.40 -6.67 -4.31
C ASP A 16 3.89 -6.69 -3.93
N ARG A 17 4.77 -6.41 -4.90
CA ARG A 17 6.21 -6.34 -4.63
C ARG A 17 6.58 -5.19 -3.70
N ALA A 18 5.88 -4.07 -3.77
CA ALA A 18 6.08 -2.95 -2.85
C ALA A 18 5.69 -3.32 -1.41
N ILE A 19 4.62 -4.10 -1.22
CA ILE A 19 4.19 -4.62 0.10
C ILE A 19 5.26 -5.54 0.69
N GLU A 20 5.81 -6.45 -0.11
CA GLU A 20 6.90 -7.35 0.32
C GLU A 20 8.12 -6.55 0.80
N ILE A 21 8.56 -5.57 0.02
CA ILE A 21 9.70 -4.72 0.38
C ILE A 21 9.42 -3.92 1.64
N ALA A 22 8.23 -3.34 1.77
CA ALA A 22 7.83 -2.58 2.95
C ALA A 22 7.81 -3.46 4.21
N SER A 23 7.41 -4.74 4.09
CA SER A 23 7.47 -5.73 5.16
C SER A 23 8.92 -6.02 5.59
N GLU A 24 9.84 -6.22 4.64
CA GLU A 24 11.26 -6.40 4.96
C GLU A 24 11.88 -5.17 5.65
N ILE A 25 11.46 -3.96 5.27
CA ILE A 25 11.90 -2.72 5.91
C ILE A 25 11.31 -2.58 7.33
N ALA A 26 10.08 -3.05 7.57
CA ALA A 26 9.40 -2.92 8.85
C ALA A 26 10.01 -3.84 9.93
N LYS A 27 10.42 -5.07 9.57
CA LYS A 27 10.88 -6.11 10.50
C LYS A 27 11.98 -5.65 11.48
N PRO A 28 13.09 -5.03 11.04
CA PRO A 28 14.20 -4.72 11.94
C PRO A 28 13.84 -3.71 13.04
N SER A 29 12.83 -2.87 12.80
CA SER A 29 12.40 -1.83 13.74
C SER A 29 11.07 -2.16 14.42
N ASN A 30 10.50 -3.35 14.18
CA ASN A 30 9.13 -3.70 14.57
C ASN A 30 8.13 -2.58 14.20
N ALA A 31 8.31 -1.99 13.03
CA ALA A 31 7.53 -0.85 12.58
C ALA A 31 6.09 -1.28 12.26
N HIS A 32 5.12 -0.41 12.54
CA HIS A 32 3.75 -0.62 12.12
C HIS A 32 3.64 -0.40 10.60
N LEU A 33 3.06 -1.37 9.89
CA LEU A 33 2.83 -1.30 8.46
C LEU A 33 1.33 -1.11 8.20
N THR A 34 0.97 -0.03 7.51
CA THR A 34 -0.40 0.27 7.10
C THR A 34 -0.52 0.14 5.58
N LEU A 35 -1.46 -0.67 5.12
CA LEU A 35 -1.82 -0.81 3.72
C LEU A 35 -2.89 0.23 3.35
N LEU A 36 -2.68 0.96 2.27
CA LEU A 36 -3.63 1.96 1.75
C LEU A 36 -4.06 1.61 0.33
N HIS A 37 -5.34 1.27 0.16
CA HIS A 37 -5.95 1.07 -1.15
C HIS A 37 -6.93 2.21 -1.46
N VAL A 38 -6.80 2.82 -2.64
CA VAL A 38 -7.64 3.96 -3.06
C VAL A 38 -8.57 3.52 -4.18
N LEU A 39 -9.89 3.61 -3.94
CA LEU A 39 -10.91 3.30 -4.93
C LEU A 39 -11.38 4.57 -5.66
N ILE A 40 -11.34 4.55 -6.98
CA ILE A 40 -11.87 5.62 -7.84
C ILE A 40 -13.29 5.25 -8.28
N LEU A 41 -14.28 6.04 -7.87
CA LEU A 41 -15.66 5.89 -8.37
C LEU A 41 -15.81 6.60 -9.72
N LEU A 42 -15.90 5.82 -10.79
CA LEU A 42 -16.23 6.34 -12.12
C LEU A 42 -17.76 6.46 -12.24
N ARG A 43 -18.29 7.68 -12.32
CA ARG A 43 -19.69 7.90 -12.70
C ARG A 43 -19.79 7.99 -14.21
N THR A 44 -20.48 7.05 -14.83
CA THR A 44 -20.91 7.19 -16.22
C THR A 44 -22.11 8.15 -16.24
N GLN A 45 -21.97 9.30 -16.90
CA GLN A 45 -23.13 10.08 -17.30
C GLN A 45 -23.77 9.32 -18.47
N THR A 46 -24.91 8.67 -18.23
CA THR A 46 -25.79 8.25 -19.32
C THR A 46 -26.35 9.51 -19.98
N PRO A 47 -26.32 9.62 -21.32
CA PRO A 47 -26.94 10.73 -22.04
C PRO A 47 -28.45 10.77 -21.85
#